data_AF-A0A0G1U097-F1
#
_entry.id   AF-A0A0G1U097-F1
#
_cell.length_a   1.000
_cell.length_b   1.000
_cell.length_c   1.000
_cell.angle_alpha   90.00
_cell.angle_beta   90.00
_cell.angle_gamma   90.00
#
_symmetry.space_group_name_H-M   'P 1'
#
loop_
_entity.id
_entity.type
_entity.pdbx_description
1 polymer ?
#
loop_
_entity_poly.entity_id
_entity_poly.type
_entity_poly.pdbx_seq_one_letter_code
_entity_poly.pdbx_strand_id
1 'polypeptide(L)'
;MNCRVRKMDDFTREAKITVDFIKCDVEGAELFVFQGGTNTIKRDKPVIFTELLRKWSAKYNYRPNDIITLLNGMGYLCFTISHSKLKQFFAMDDKTTDTNFFFLHSGKHSKAIKRLVV
;
A
#
# COMPACT_ATOMS: atom_id res chain seq x y z
N MET A 1 22.95 17.42 2.50
CA MET A 1 21.80 17.70 1.62
C MET A 1 20.55 17.56 2.47
N ASN A 2 19.71 18.60 2.55
CA ASN A 2 18.50 18.57 3.39
C ASN A 2 17.27 18.52 2.49
N CYS A 3 16.37 17.56 2.74
CA CYS A 3 15.10 17.43 2.03
C CYS A 3 13.95 17.81 2.98
N ARG A 4 12.95 18.54 2.47
CA ARG A 4 11.73 18.83 3.23
C ARG A 4 10.78 17.65 3.09
N VAL A 5 10.33 17.11 4.22
CA VAL A 5 9.33 16.04 4.27
C VAL A 5 7.98 16.58 4.72
N ARG A 6 6.91 15.96 4.24
CA ARG A 6 5.54 16.35 4.56
C ARG A 6 4.64 15.12 4.60
N LYS A 7 3.64 15.11 5.50
CA LYS A 7 2.63 14.05 5.54
C LYS A 7 1.70 14.13 4.34
N MET A 8 1.33 12.97 3.79
CA MET A 8 0.37 12.89 2.69
C MET A 8 -0.97 13.53 3.08
N ASP A 9 -1.44 13.32 4.31
CA ASP A 9 -2.69 13.91 4.81
C ASP A 9 -2.70 15.43 4.81
N ASP A 10 -1.56 16.07 5.11
CA ASP A 10 -1.48 17.52 5.08
C ASP A 10 -1.57 18.02 3.65
N PHE A 11 -0.89 17.35 2.72
CA PHE A 11 -0.92 17.68 1.30
C PHE A 11 -2.32 17.58 0.70
N THR A 12 -3.00 16.45 0.88
CA THR A 12 -4.31 16.21 0.29
C THR A 12 -5.38 17.14 0.87
N ARG A 13 -5.29 17.46 2.17
CA ARG A 13 -6.19 18.41 2.84
C ARG A 13 -6.02 19.83 2.31
N GLU A 14 -4.79 20.33 2.21
CA GLU A 14 -4.53 21.69 1.72
C GLU A 14 -4.84 21.83 0.23
N ALA A 15 -4.50 20.82 -0.56
CA ALA A 15 -4.80 20.79 -1.99
C ALA A 15 -6.30 20.55 -2.29
N LYS A 16 -7.09 20.16 -1.28
CA LYS A 16 -8.52 19.82 -1.39
C LYS A 16 -8.80 18.77 -2.47
N ILE A 17 -7.96 17.73 -2.54
CA ILE A 17 -8.08 16.64 -3.51
C ILE A 17 -8.62 15.36 -2.87
N THR A 18 -9.33 14.59 -3.68
CA THR A 18 -9.74 13.21 -3.40
C THR A 18 -8.80 12.27 -4.16
N VAL A 19 -8.32 11.22 -3.49
CA VAL A 19 -7.34 10.29 -4.05
C VAL A 19 -8.02 8.97 -4.46
N ASP A 20 -7.98 8.64 -5.74
CA ASP A 20 -8.49 7.36 -6.26
C ASP A 20 -7.41 6.29 -6.41
N PHE A 21 -6.14 6.70 -6.57
CA PHE A 21 -5.02 5.80 -6.76
C PHE A 21 -3.74 6.34 -6.10
N ILE A 22 -2.96 5.47 -5.49
CA ILE A 22 -1.63 5.77 -4.93
C ILE A 22 -0.62 4.80 -5.54
N LYS A 23 0.43 5.33 -6.19
CA LYS A 23 1.69 4.61 -6.39
C LYS A 23 2.66 5.01 -5.26
N CYS A 24 3.22 4.05 -4.53
CA CYS A 24 4.23 4.31 -3.51
C CYS A 24 5.49 3.48 -3.77
N ASP A 25 6.61 4.17 -3.96
CA ASP A 25 7.89 3.61 -4.33
C ASP A 25 8.94 4.60 -3.80
N VAL A 26 9.36 4.39 -2.56
CA VAL A 26 10.16 5.34 -1.78
C VAL A 26 11.37 4.66 -1.12
N GLU A 27 11.80 3.53 -1.69
CA GLU A 27 13.03 2.82 -1.34
C GLU A 27 13.14 2.46 0.16
N GLY A 28 12.04 1.95 0.74
CA GLY A 28 12.02 1.42 2.11
C GLY A 28 11.44 2.35 3.17
N ALA A 29 10.76 3.43 2.80
CA ALA A 29 10.05 4.32 3.71
C ALA A 29 8.52 4.25 3.58
N GLU A 30 8.00 3.22 2.92
CA GLU A 30 6.58 3.09 2.53
C GLU A 30 5.67 3.11 3.77
N LEU A 31 6.08 2.46 4.87
CA LEU A 31 5.32 2.45 6.11
C LEU A 31 5.05 3.87 6.63
N PHE A 32 6.06 4.75 6.61
CA PHE A 32 5.92 6.13 7.07
C PHE A 32 5.04 6.96 6.14
N VAL A 33 5.09 6.71 4.83
CA VAL A 33 4.19 7.34 3.85
C VAL A 33 2.74 6.99 4.17
N PHE A 34 2.43 5.71 4.39
CA PHE A 34 1.08 5.27 4.69
C PHE A 34 0.60 5.72 6.09
N GLN A 35 1.47 5.72 7.09
CA GLN A 35 1.15 6.29 8.41
C GLN A 35 0.85 7.79 8.32
N GLY A 36 1.64 8.55 7.55
CA GLY A 36 1.38 9.98 7.28
C GLY A 36 0.17 10.25 6.39
N GLY A 37 -0.49 9.21 5.88
CA GLY A 37 -1.61 9.29 4.95
C GLY A 37 -2.88 8.57 5.42
N THR A 38 -2.93 8.17 6.69
CA THR A 38 -4.00 7.30 7.20
C THR A 38 -5.38 7.94 7.06
N ASN A 39 -5.52 9.26 7.24
CA ASN A 39 -6.81 9.92 7.11
C ASN A 39 -7.29 9.93 5.65
N THR A 40 -6.38 10.24 4.72
CA THR A 40 -6.64 10.21 3.28
C THR A 40 -7.05 8.81 2.84
N ILE A 41 -6.28 7.78 3.24
CA ILE A 41 -6.53 6.38 2.85
C ILE A 41 -7.89 5.91 3.38
N LYS A 42 -8.23 6.21 4.64
CA LYS A 42 -9.55 5.84 5.23
C LYS A 42 -10.72 6.57 4.56
N ARG A 43 -10.55 7.86 4.26
CA ARG A 43 -11.58 8.70 3.67
C ARG A 43 -11.86 8.32 2.22
N ASP A 44 -10.82 8.29 1.40
CA ASP A 44 -10.96 8.18 -0.06
C ASP A 44 -10.93 6.73 -0.53
N LYS A 45 -10.32 5.84 0.25
CA LYS A 45 -10.15 4.42 -0.06
C LYS A 45 -9.53 4.19 -1.45
N PRO A 46 -8.39 4.82 -1.81
CA PRO A 46 -7.76 4.65 -3.12
C PRO A 46 -7.32 3.21 -3.36
N VAL A 47 -7.16 2.80 -4.62
CA VAL A 47 -6.33 1.63 -4.93
C VAL A 47 -4.87 1.99 -4.64
N ILE A 48 -4.15 1.12 -3.94
CA ILE A 48 -2.73 1.36 -3.63
C ILE A 48 -1.89 0.34 -4.40
N PHE A 49 -0.86 0.83 -5.08
CA PHE A 49 0.16 0.03 -5.71
C PHE A 49 1.50 0.42 -5.08
N THR A 50 2.19 -0.54 -4.47
CA THR A 50 3.43 -0.26 -3.74
C THR A 50 4.46 -1.34 -3.94
N GLU A 51 5.73 -0.93 -3.94
CA GLU A 51 6.83 -1.88 -3.86
C GLU A 51 7.12 -2.22 -2.39
N LEU A 52 7.18 -3.52 -2.06
CA LEU A 52 7.56 -4.01 -0.74
C LEU A 52 8.86 -4.82 -0.87
N LEU A 53 9.98 -4.16 -0.60
CA LEU A 53 11.30 -4.78 -0.72
C LEU A 53 11.79 -5.35 0.62
N ARG A 54 12.00 -6.68 0.65
CA ARG A 54 12.58 -7.38 1.81
C ARG A 54 13.94 -6.84 2.24
N LYS A 55 14.81 -6.46 1.29
CA LYS A 55 16.19 -6.01 1.59
C LYS A 55 16.23 -4.74 2.46
N TRP A 56 15.23 -3.88 2.37
CA TRP A 56 15.17 -2.63 3.13
C TRP A 56 14.52 -2.79 4.51
N SER A 57 13.71 -3.82 4.72
CA SER A 57 13.06 -4.11 6.02
C SER A 57 14.06 -4.37 7.16
N ALA A 58 15.20 -4.99 6.85
CA ALA A 58 16.28 -5.18 7.83
C ALA A 58 16.95 -3.86 8.26
N LYS A 59 16.91 -2.82 7.42
CA LYS A 59 17.58 -1.53 7.67
C LYS A 59 16.72 -0.55 8.48
N TYR A 60 15.39 -0.64 8.38
CA TYR A 60 14.44 0.28 9.04
C TYR A 60 13.68 -0.35 10.22
N ASN A 61 14.06 -1.56 10.64
CA ASN A 61 13.51 -2.26 11.82
C ASN A 61 11.98 -2.49 11.80
N TYR A 62 11.36 -2.44 10.62
CA TYR A 62 9.96 -2.80 10.40
C TYR A 62 9.87 -3.92 9.35
N ARG A 63 8.88 -4.80 9.48
CA ARG A 63 8.67 -5.93 8.57
C ARG A 63 7.74 -5.50 7.43
N PRO A 64 7.87 -6.00 6.19
CA PRO A 64 6.91 -5.71 5.12
C PRO A 64 5.46 -6.05 5.52
N ASN A 65 5.30 -7.01 6.43
CA ASN A 65 4.04 -7.38 7.05
C ASN A 65 3.38 -6.26 7.89
N ASP A 66 4.13 -5.25 8.34
CA ASP A 66 3.58 -4.12 9.09
C ASP A 66 2.74 -3.21 8.17
N ILE A 67 3.15 -3.05 6.92
CA ILE A 67 2.36 -2.34 5.89
C ILE A 67 1.09 -3.13 5.58
N ILE A 68 1.23 -4.46 5.43
CA ILE A 68 0.08 -5.34 5.19
C ILE A 68 -0.91 -5.25 6.36
N THR A 69 -0.42 -5.33 7.59
CA THR A 69 -1.23 -5.20 8.81
C THR A 69 -1.92 -3.84 8.89
N LEU A 70 -1.19 -2.76 8.66
CA LEU A 70 -1.70 -1.39 8.69
C LEU A 70 -2.86 -1.20 7.70
N LEU A 71 -2.66 -1.60 6.44
CA LEU A 71 -3.66 -1.45 5.39
C LEU A 71 -4.85 -2.40 5.62
N ASN A 72 -4.60 -3.63 6.07
CA ASN A 72 -5.66 -4.58 6.43
C ASN A 72 -6.56 -4.04 7.56
N GLY A 73 -5.97 -3.39 8.57
CA GLY A 73 -6.74 -2.69 9.62
C GLY A 73 -7.63 -1.55 9.11
N MET A 74 -7.48 -1.13 7.85
CA MET A 74 -8.33 -0.15 7.16
C MET A 74 -9.27 -0.79 6.13
N GLY A 75 -9.38 -2.12 6.11
CA GLY A 75 -10.29 -2.86 5.22
C GLY A 75 -9.71 -3.20 3.85
N TYR A 76 -8.39 -3.12 3.68
CA TYR A 76 -7.71 -3.48 2.44
C TYR A 76 -7.27 -4.95 2.39
N LEU A 77 -7.40 -5.55 1.21
CA LEU A 77 -6.83 -6.85 0.88
C LEU A 77 -5.57 -6.65 0.04
N CYS A 78 -4.54 -7.44 0.30
CA CYS A 78 -3.26 -7.41 -0.43
C CYS A 78 -3.26 -8.45 -1.56
N PHE A 79 -2.66 -8.11 -2.69
CA PHE A 79 -2.60 -8.95 -3.87
C PHE A 79 -1.24 -8.83 -4.57
N THR A 80 -0.77 -9.93 -5.15
CA THR A 80 0.29 -9.93 -6.16
C THR A 80 -0.30 -10.10 -7.56
N ILE A 81 0.48 -9.84 -8.60
CA ILE A 81 0.10 -10.10 -9.99
C ILE A 81 0.67 -11.45 -10.43
N SER A 82 -0.19 -12.31 -10.97
CA SER A 82 0.20 -13.53 -11.66
C SER A 82 -0.60 -13.65 -12.96
N HIS A 83 0.08 -13.73 -14.11
CA HIS A 83 -0.54 -13.94 -15.43
C HIS A 83 -1.73 -12.99 -15.72
N SER A 84 -1.54 -11.68 -15.45
CA SER A 84 -2.57 -10.63 -15.61
C SER A 84 -3.79 -10.76 -14.70
N LYS A 85 -3.71 -11.59 -13.66
CA LYS A 85 -4.70 -11.75 -12.61
C LYS A 85 -4.12 -11.38 -11.26
N LEU A 86 -5.00 -11.00 -10.34
CA LEU A 86 -4.64 -10.73 -8.96
C LEU A 86 -4.71 -12.03 -8.17
N LYS A 87 -3.65 -12.36 -7.44
CA LYS A 87 -3.65 -13.45 -6.48
C LYS A 87 -3.61 -12.85 -5.09
N GLN A 88 -4.54 -13.25 -4.22
CA GLN A 88 -4.56 -12.73 -2.85
C GLN A 88 -3.29 -13.14 -2.11
N PHE A 89 -2.71 -12.18 -1.41
CA PHE A 89 -1.46 -12.31 -0.68
C PHE A 89 -1.69 -11.94 0.78
N PHE A 90 -1.14 -12.75 1.70
CA PHE A 90 -1.43 -12.62 3.13
C PHE A 90 -0.23 -12.17 3.94
N ALA A 91 0.94 -12.71 3.65
CA ALA A 91 2.14 -12.44 4.42
C ALA A 91 3.41 -12.69 3.60
N MET A 92 4.40 -11.85 3.84
CA MET A 92 5.74 -11.95 3.31
C MET A 92 6.55 -13.03 4.04
N ASP A 93 7.11 -13.98 3.28
CA ASP A 93 7.94 -15.10 3.76
C ASP A 93 9.24 -15.25 2.94
N ASP A 94 10.18 -16.09 3.38
CA ASP A 94 11.52 -16.17 2.77
C ASP A 94 11.54 -16.67 1.33
N LYS A 95 10.41 -17.16 0.84
CA LYS A 95 10.21 -17.63 -0.53
C LYS A 95 9.54 -16.58 -1.41
N THR A 96 9.08 -15.47 -0.84
CA THR A 96 8.40 -14.41 -1.59
C THR A 96 9.40 -13.67 -2.47
N THR A 97 9.20 -13.80 -3.79
CA THR A 97 10.01 -13.11 -4.82
C THR A 97 9.33 -11.86 -5.37
N ASP A 98 8.01 -11.74 -5.21
CA ASP A 98 7.25 -10.59 -5.65
C ASP A 98 7.67 -9.33 -4.87
N THR A 99 7.89 -8.23 -5.59
CA THR A 99 8.14 -6.92 -4.99
C THR A 99 6.95 -5.98 -5.13
N ASN A 100 6.07 -6.24 -6.10
CA ASN A 100 4.99 -5.35 -6.50
C ASN A 100 3.64 -5.84 -5.96
N PHE A 101 3.00 -5.03 -5.12
CA PHE A 101 1.77 -5.38 -4.43
C PHE A 101 0.67 -4.38 -4.68
N PHE A 102 -0.55 -4.89 -4.84
CA PHE A 102 -1.78 -4.11 -4.90
C PHE A 102 -2.56 -4.27 -3.62
N PHE A 103 -3.08 -3.16 -3.11
CA PHE A 103 -4.06 -3.15 -2.04
C PHE A 103 -5.39 -2.59 -2.54
N LEU A 104 -6.44 -3.40 -2.42
CA LEU A 104 -7.79 -3.02 -2.79
C LEU A 104 -8.70 -3.08 -1.56
N HIS A 105 -9.43 -1.99 -1.29
CA HIS A 105 -10.44 -1.96 -0.24
C HIS A 105 -11.59 -2.93 -0.55
N SER A 106 -11.90 -3.83 0.39
CA SER A 106 -12.88 -4.92 0.25
C SER A 106 -14.28 -4.44 -0.18
N GLY A 107 -14.76 -3.36 0.43
CA GLY A 107 -16.01 -2.68 0.05
C GLY A 107 -15.94 -1.92 -1.30
N LYS A 108 -15.19 -0.80 -1.35
CA LYS A 108 -15.15 0.12 -2.51
C LYS A 108 -14.76 -0.58 -3.81
N HIS A 109 -13.81 -1.52 -3.77
CA HIS A 109 -13.27 -2.19 -4.97
C HIS A 109 -13.81 -3.61 -5.18
N SER A 110 -14.89 -3.99 -4.50
CA SER A 110 -15.49 -5.33 -4.60
C SER A 110 -15.74 -5.81 -6.04
N LYS A 111 -16.19 -4.92 -6.95
CA LYS A 111 -16.39 -5.24 -8.37
C LYS A 111 -15.07 -5.59 -9.08
N ALA A 112 -14.01 -4.83 -8.81
CA ALA A 112 -12.70 -5.08 -9.40
C ALA A 112 -12.09 -6.38 -8.86
N ILE A 113 -12.20 -6.61 -7.55
CA ILE A 113 -11.78 -7.85 -6.89
C ILE A 113 -12.45 -9.05 -7.55
N LYS A 114 -13.79 -9.05 -7.71
CA LYS A 114 -14.52 -10.15 -8.36
C LYS A 114 -14.11 -10.43 -9.82
N ARG A 115 -13.62 -9.42 -10.54
CA ARG A 115 -13.24 -9.54 -11.96
C ARG A 115 -11.80 -9.99 -12.16
N LEU A 116 -10.91 -9.51 -11.29
CA LEU A 116 -9.46 -9.61 -11.48
C LEU A 116 -8.81 -10.70 -10.63
N VAL A 117 -9.44 -11.10 -9.53
CA VAL A 117 -8.90 -12.12 -8.63
C VAL A 117 -9.18 -13.52 -9.16
N VAL A 118 -8.19 -14.39 -9.05
CA VAL A 118 -8.26 -15.84 -9.34
C VAL A 118 -8.00 -16.68 -8.09
#